data_AF-A0A3D2FYN5-F1
#
_entry.id   AF-A0A3D2FYN5-F1
#
_cell.length_a   1.000
_cell.length_b   1.000
_cell.length_c   1.000
_cell.angle_alpha   90.00
_cell.angle_beta   90.00
_cell.angle_gamma   90.00
#
_symmetry.space_group_name_H-M   'P 1'
#
loop_
_entity.id
_entity.type
_entity.pdbx_description
1 polymer ?
#
loop_
_entity_poly.entity_id
_entity_poly.type
_entity_poly.pdbx_seq_one_letter_code
_entity_poly.pdbx_strand_id
1 'polypeptide(L)'
;MKKILALLLAALMALALAGCGGNAETPAPTETPATEAPAATEAPASEEPAVTEAPAEPEGDGAEDRVAGMIELVLSLKGKPVQELYDAIGMPTGEAEYASSCLVTGGKDGVLPYDGFTVYTLVQPDGTETVYDVEKN
;
A
#
# COMPACT_ATOMS: atom_id res chain seq x y z
N MET A 1 -22.27 19.48 -39.36
CA MET A 1 -21.48 20.12 -38.28
C MET A 1 -20.99 19.19 -37.17
N LYS A 2 -21.62 18.04 -36.84
CA LYS A 2 -21.13 17.14 -35.76
C LYS A 2 -20.21 15.99 -36.22
N LYS A 3 -20.19 15.69 -37.52
CA LYS A 3 -19.34 14.63 -38.11
C LYS A 3 -17.93 15.12 -38.48
N ILE A 4 -17.75 16.45 -38.54
CA ILE A 4 -16.45 17.09 -38.87
C ILE A 4 -15.57 17.18 -37.61
N LEU A 5 -16.19 17.37 -36.44
CA LEU A 5 -15.51 17.40 -35.14
C LEU A 5 -14.84 16.07 -34.78
N ALA A 6 -15.48 14.94 -35.12
CA ALA A 6 -14.91 13.61 -34.88
C ALA A 6 -13.70 13.29 -35.78
N LEU A 7 -13.68 13.82 -37.00
CA LEU A 7 -12.60 13.58 -37.97
C LEU A 7 -11.35 14.44 -37.66
N LEU A 8 -11.55 15.64 -37.10
CA LEU A 8 -10.46 16.55 -36.73
C LEU A 8 -9.72 16.12 -35.46
N LEU A 9 -10.42 15.46 -34.52
CA LEU A 9 -9.81 14.98 -33.27
C LEU A 9 -8.94 13.72 -33.48
N ALA A 10 -9.28 12.88 -34.46
CA ALA A 10 -8.51 11.68 -34.80
C ALA A 10 -7.17 12.01 -35.51
N ALA A 11 -7.10 13.13 -36.22
CA ALA A 11 -5.89 13.54 -36.95
C ALA A 11 -4.77 14.12 -36.04
N LEU A 12 -5.12 14.58 -34.83
CA LEU A 12 -4.16 15.20 -33.90
C LEU A 12 -3.31 14.17 -33.11
N MET A 13 -3.74 12.92 -33.02
CA MET A 13 -3.06 11.89 -32.20
C MET A 13 -1.92 11.15 -32.93
N ALA A 14 -1.65 11.47 -34.20
CA ALA A 14 -0.67 10.75 -35.02
C ALA A 14 0.70 11.44 -35.18
N LEU A 15 0.97 12.54 -34.47
CA LEU A 15 2.16 13.39 -34.73
C LEU A 15 3.08 13.67 -33.53
N ALA A 16 3.10 12.82 -32.50
CA ALA A 16 3.85 13.11 -31.27
C ALA A 16 4.87 12.04 -30.82
N LEU A 17 5.30 11.12 -31.69
CA LEU A 17 6.29 10.08 -31.32
C LEU A 17 7.53 10.03 -32.23
N ALA A 18 7.95 11.17 -32.76
CA ALA A 18 9.26 11.34 -33.39
C ALA A 18 9.94 12.59 -32.80
N GLY A 19 10.72 12.38 -31.75
CA GLY A 19 11.47 13.43 -31.05
C GLY A 19 12.65 12.82 -30.29
N CYS A 20 13.58 12.22 -31.03
CA CYS A 20 14.94 11.97 -30.58
C CYS A 20 15.68 13.32 -30.53
N GLY A 21 16.38 13.59 -29.44
CA GLY A 21 17.22 14.77 -29.24
C GLY A 21 17.42 14.96 -27.75
N GLY A 22 18.45 14.39 -27.13
CA GLY A 22 19.84 14.54 -27.51
C GLY A 22 20.46 15.48 -26.48
N ASN A 23 20.98 14.91 -25.39
CA ASN A 23 22.08 15.53 -24.66
C ASN A 23 22.95 14.42 -24.10
N ALA A 24 23.97 14.11 -24.89
CA ALA A 24 25.18 13.48 -24.42
C ALA A 24 26.05 14.60 -23.83
N GLU A 25 26.38 14.50 -22.55
CA GLU A 25 27.54 15.16 -21.96
C GLU A 25 28.22 14.12 -21.05
N THR A 26 29.32 13.59 -21.57
CA THR A 26 30.41 12.88 -20.91
C THR A 26 31.56 13.02 -21.90
N PRO A 27 32.85 13.19 -21.52
CA PRO A 27 33.48 13.18 -20.20
C PRO A 27 34.41 14.39 -19.97
N ALA A 28 34.98 14.53 -18.76
CA ALA A 28 36.40 14.84 -18.59
C ALA A 28 36.86 14.61 -17.13
N PRO A 29 38.14 14.29 -16.92
CA PRO A 29 38.58 13.35 -15.88
C PRO A 29 39.52 13.96 -14.83
N THR A 30 40.00 13.08 -13.93
CA THR A 30 41.28 13.17 -13.18
C THR A 30 41.22 14.11 -11.95
N GLU A 31 41.64 13.75 -10.73
CA GLU A 31 42.70 12.86 -10.27
C GLU A 31 42.35 12.13 -8.95
N THR A 32 42.83 10.90 -8.86
CA THR A 32 43.09 10.08 -7.65
C THR A 32 44.29 10.66 -6.86
N PRO A 33 44.83 10.04 -5.79
CA PRO A 33 44.28 9.31 -4.63
C PRO A 33 44.76 9.95 -3.30
N ALA A 34 44.11 9.60 -2.18
CA ALA A 34 44.81 9.56 -0.89
C ALA A 34 44.39 8.31 -0.13
N THR A 35 45.28 7.32 -0.24
CA THR A 35 45.40 6.11 0.57
C THR A 35 45.47 6.43 2.06
N GLU A 36 44.55 5.89 2.85
CA GLU A 36 44.86 5.41 4.21
C GLU A 36 44.07 4.14 4.50
N ALA A 37 44.78 3.01 4.41
CA ALA A 37 44.57 1.77 5.14
C ALA A 37 46.00 1.29 5.50
N PRO A 38 46.23 0.44 6.52
CA PRO A 38 45.31 -0.41 7.29
C PRO A 38 45.51 -0.17 8.82
N ALA A 39 45.05 -0.91 9.83
CA ALA A 39 44.52 -2.26 10.02
C ALA A 39 43.83 -2.24 11.43
N ALA A 40 42.68 -2.88 11.61
CA ALA A 40 42.51 -4.21 12.21
C ALA A 40 41.93 -4.18 13.65
N THR A 41 41.03 -5.14 13.89
CA THR A 41 40.66 -5.72 15.21
C THR A 41 39.69 -4.83 16.01
N GLU A 42 38.47 -5.21 16.36
CA GLU A 42 38.00 -6.49 16.90
C GLU A 42 36.58 -6.85 16.42
N ALA A 43 36.39 -8.13 16.16
CA ALA A 43 35.07 -8.75 16.13
C ALA A 43 34.59 -8.96 17.56
N PRO A 44 33.35 -8.60 17.92
CA PRO A 44 32.59 -9.38 18.86
C PRO A 44 31.92 -10.52 18.11
N ALA A 45 32.24 -11.72 18.56
CA ALA A 45 31.50 -12.92 18.26
C ALA A 45 30.03 -12.77 18.69
N SER A 46 29.15 -13.29 17.84
CA SER A 46 28.04 -14.17 18.21
C SER A 46 27.18 -13.72 19.39
N GLU A 47 25.99 -13.20 19.07
CA GLU A 47 24.77 -13.86 19.53
C GLU A 47 23.80 -13.97 18.34
N GLU A 48 23.64 -15.22 17.89
CA GLU A 48 22.59 -15.69 16.98
C GLU A 48 21.25 -15.69 17.74
N PRO A 49 20.10 -15.55 17.06
CA PRO A 49 18.91 -14.87 17.54
C PRO A 49 18.00 -15.78 18.35
N ALA A 50 17.35 -15.18 19.33
CA ALA A 50 16.06 -15.58 19.89
C ALA A 50 15.68 -14.40 20.81
N VAL A 51 14.51 -13.78 20.71
CA VAL A 51 13.21 -14.40 20.69
C VAL A 51 12.33 -13.51 19.81
N THR A 52 11.99 -14.00 18.62
CA THR A 52 10.66 -13.75 18.08
C THR A 52 9.72 -14.21 19.19
N GLU A 53 9.07 -13.29 19.91
CA GLU A 53 7.83 -13.62 20.58
C GLU A 53 6.85 -13.96 19.45
N ALA A 54 6.96 -15.19 18.95
CA ALA A 54 5.81 -15.90 18.46
C ALA A 54 4.85 -15.89 19.64
N PRO A 55 3.69 -15.21 19.54
CA PRO A 55 2.69 -15.28 20.58
C PRO A 55 2.40 -16.77 20.80
N ALA A 56 2.59 -17.22 22.04
CA ALA A 56 2.29 -18.59 22.42
C ALA A 56 0.88 -18.91 21.95
N GLU A 57 0.73 -19.94 21.10
CA GLU A 57 -0.57 -20.49 20.72
C GLU A 57 -1.17 -21.18 21.95
N PRO A 58 -2.35 -20.74 22.46
CA PRO A 58 -3.20 -21.64 23.20
C PRO A 58 -3.96 -22.49 22.18
N GLU A 59 -3.64 -23.78 22.17
CA GLU A 59 -4.36 -24.82 21.44
C GLU A 59 -5.85 -24.77 21.79
N GLY A 60 -6.70 -24.45 20.81
CA GLY A 60 -8.14 -24.72 20.83
C GLY A 60 -9.07 -23.65 21.43
N ASP A 61 -8.82 -22.37 21.19
CA ASP A 61 -9.78 -21.22 21.35
C ASP A 61 -9.16 -19.93 20.76
N GLY A 62 -7.82 -19.88 20.66
CA GLY A 62 -7.07 -18.70 20.27
C GLY A 62 -7.34 -18.16 18.85
N ALA A 63 -8.00 -18.90 17.96
CA ALA A 63 -8.40 -18.36 16.67
C ALA A 63 -9.51 -17.30 16.82
N GLU A 64 -10.52 -17.59 17.65
CA GLU A 64 -11.61 -16.63 17.90
C GLU A 64 -11.12 -15.44 18.74
N ASP A 65 -10.26 -15.67 19.72
CA ASP A 65 -9.62 -14.59 20.48
C ASP A 65 -8.73 -13.70 19.61
N ARG A 66 -8.00 -14.30 18.64
CA ARG A 66 -7.22 -13.53 17.67
C ARG A 66 -8.13 -12.68 16.79
N VAL A 67 -9.23 -13.23 16.28
CA VAL A 67 -10.21 -12.47 15.51
C VAL A 67 -10.80 -11.32 16.34
N ALA A 68 -11.16 -11.58 17.60
CA ALA A 68 -11.66 -10.55 18.51
C ALA A 68 -10.64 -9.42 18.72
N GLY A 69 -9.37 -9.77 18.98
CA GLY A 69 -8.28 -8.79 19.10
C GLY A 69 -8.03 -7.99 17.82
N MET A 70 -8.14 -8.62 16.64
CA MET A 70 -8.04 -7.91 15.36
C MET A 70 -9.22 -6.94 15.16
N ILE A 71 -10.44 -7.36 15.49
CA ILE A 71 -11.61 -6.47 15.42
C ILE A 71 -11.43 -5.26 16.36
N GLU A 72 -10.97 -5.44 17.60
CA GLU A 72 -10.69 -4.33 18.51
C GLU A 72 -9.62 -3.38 17.97
N LEU A 73 -8.58 -3.92 17.33
CA LEU A 73 -7.57 -3.12 16.64
C LEU A 73 -8.19 -2.31 15.49
N VAL A 74 -9.01 -2.93 14.63
CA VAL A 74 -9.70 -2.22 13.53
C VAL A 74 -10.67 -1.15 14.06
N LEU A 75 -11.38 -1.42 15.16
CA LEU A 75 -12.24 -0.44 15.82
C LEU A 75 -11.44 0.80 16.26
N SER A 76 -10.19 0.62 16.74
CA SER A 76 -9.29 1.74 17.05
C SER A 76 -8.82 2.51 15.82
N LEU A 77 -8.93 1.90 14.63
CA LEU A 77 -8.57 2.49 13.34
C LEU A 77 -9.73 3.22 12.64
N LYS A 78 -10.95 3.23 13.20
CA LYS A 78 -12.09 3.94 12.60
C LYS A 78 -11.78 5.42 12.35
N GLY A 79 -12.05 5.88 11.13
CA GLY A 79 -11.77 7.23 10.64
C GLY A 79 -10.32 7.46 10.18
N LYS A 80 -9.41 6.49 10.39
CA LYS A 80 -8.03 6.57 9.88
C LYS A 80 -7.95 6.09 8.44
N PRO A 81 -6.91 6.51 7.69
CA PRO A 81 -6.65 6.03 6.33
C PRO A 81 -6.56 4.50 6.28
N VAL A 82 -7.08 3.91 5.21
CA VAL A 82 -7.03 2.45 5.00
C VAL A 82 -5.59 1.92 4.94
N GLN A 83 -4.60 2.76 4.63
CA GLN A 83 -3.20 2.34 4.68
C GLN A 83 -2.76 1.95 6.10
N GLU A 84 -3.23 2.66 7.14
CA GLU A 84 -2.93 2.30 8.53
C GLU A 84 -3.55 0.94 8.90
N LEU A 85 -4.69 0.58 8.32
CA LEU A 85 -5.28 -0.76 8.44
C LEU A 85 -4.35 -1.81 7.85
N TYR A 86 -3.88 -1.60 6.61
CA TYR A 86 -3.01 -2.56 5.94
C TYR A 86 -1.67 -2.72 6.64
N ASP A 87 -1.11 -1.64 7.17
CA ASP A 87 0.14 -1.68 7.93
C ASP A 87 -0.04 -2.42 9.27
N ALA A 88 -1.24 -2.35 9.87
CA ALA A 88 -1.53 -2.96 11.17
C ALA A 88 -1.93 -4.44 11.09
N ILE A 89 -2.75 -4.82 10.12
CA ILE A 89 -3.34 -6.18 10.04
C ILE A 89 -3.07 -6.90 8.71
N GLY A 90 -2.36 -6.27 7.79
CA GLY A 90 -2.10 -6.80 6.45
C GLY A 90 -3.21 -6.52 5.44
N MET A 91 -3.04 -7.05 4.23
CA MET A 91 -4.03 -6.92 3.15
C MET A 91 -5.25 -7.83 3.38
N PRO A 92 -6.42 -7.51 2.81
CA PRO A 92 -7.60 -8.37 2.86
C PRO A 92 -7.30 -9.78 2.34
N THR A 93 -7.94 -10.79 2.92
CA THR A 93 -7.74 -12.19 2.54
C THR A 93 -8.56 -12.60 1.31
N GLY A 94 -9.60 -11.83 0.98
CA GLY A 94 -10.41 -11.98 -0.23
C GLY A 94 -10.38 -10.74 -1.13
N GLU A 95 -11.16 -10.79 -2.21
CA GLU A 95 -11.28 -9.66 -3.14
C GLU A 95 -12.03 -8.50 -2.48
N ALA A 96 -11.44 -7.31 -2.51
CA ALA A 96 -12.11 -6.11 -2.04
C ALA A 96 -13.18 -5.67 -3.04
N GLU A 97 -14.40 -5.43 -2.55
CA GLU A 97 -15.51 -4.96 -3.36
C GLU A 97 -15.75 -3.47 -3.11
N TYR A 98 -16.10 -2.74 -4.17
CA TYR A 98 -16.39 -1.31 -4.07
C TYR A 98 -17.64 -0.94 -4.85
N ALA A 99 -18.63 -0.38 -4.16
CA ALA A 99 -19.89 0.06 -4.73
C ALA A 99 -20.11 1.57 -4.51
N SER A 100 -21.01 2.18 -5.27
CA SER A 100 -21.37 3.60 -5.07
C SER A 100 -21.93 3.82 -3.67
N SER A 101 -21.44 4.84 -2.97
CA SER A 101 -21.88 5.15 -1.60
C SER A 101 -23.23 5.87 -1.58
N CYS A 102 -24.08 5.49 -0.63
CA CYS A 102 -25.31 6.23 -0.30
C CYS A 102 -25.05 7.38 0.69
N LEU A 103 -23.91 7.34 1.40
CA LEU A 103 -23.56 8.32 2.44
C LEU A 103 -22.87 9.54 1.84
N VAL A 104 -22.08 9.34 0.80
CA VAL A 104 -21.28 10.39 0.16
C VAL A 104 -21.51 10.41 -1.34
N THR A 105 -22.02 11.53 -1.85
CA THR A 105 -22.23 11.70 -3.30
C THR A 105 -20.90 11.65 -4.03
N GLY A 106 -20.77 10.71 -4.98
CA GLY A 106 -19.52 10.47 -5.71
C GLY A 106 -18.47 9.68 -4.93
N GLY A 107 -18.78 9.25 -3.70
CA GLY A 107 -17.97 8.32 -2.92
C GLY A 107 -18.29 6.86 -3.24
N LYS A 108 -17.48 5.95 -2.68
CA LYS A 108 -17.67 4.50 -2.79
C LYS A 108 -17.62 3.87 -1.40
N ASP A 109 -18.48 2.89 -1.15
CA ASP A 109 -18.37 2.02 0.02
C ASP A 109 -17.49 0.83 -0.34
N GLY A 110 -16.47 0.57 0.47
CA GLY A 110 -15.57 -0.57 0.32
C GLY A 110 -15.92 -1.69 1.29
N VAL A 111 -15.81 -2.93 0.82
CA VAL A 111 -15.99 -4.16 1.60
C VAL A 111 -14.70 -4.97 1.49
N LEU A 112 -13.99 -5.09 2.60
CA LEU A 112 -12.66 -5.71 2.67
C LEU A 112 -12.76 -6.98 3.52
N PRO A 113 -12.82 -8.16 2.89
CA PRO A 113 -12.93 -9.43 3.61
C PRO A 113 -11.59 -9.83 4.24
N TYR A 114 -11.60 -10.13 5.53
CA TYR A 114 -10.51 -10.77 6.27
C TYR A 114 -10.98 -12.13 6.80
N ASP A 115 -10.05 -12.91 7.36
CA ASP A 115 -10.40 -14.18 7.98
C ASP A 115 -11.18 -13.95 9.28
N GLY A 116 -12.46 -14.33 9.29
CA GLY A 116 -13.35 -14.20 10.45
C GLY A 116 -14.02 -12.83 10.66
N PHE A 117 -13.73 -11.82 9.84
CA PHE A 117 -14.37 -10.51 9.91
C PHE A 117 -14.29 -9.75 8.58
N THR A 118 -15.13 -8.73 8.43
CA THR A 118 -15.17 -7.84 7.27
C THR A 118 -14.99 -6.41 7.73
N VAL A 119 -14.07 -5.68 7.08
CA VAL A 119 -13.88 -4.25 7.31
C VAL A 119 -14.63 -3.48 6.25
N TYR A 120 -15.41 -2.49 6.67
CA TYR A 120 -16.09 -1.55 5.79
C TYR A 120 -15.30 -0.26 5.74
N THR A 121 -15.08 0.27 4.53
CA THR A 121 -14.41 1.55 4.31
C THR A 121 -15.30 2.51 3.53
N LEU A 122 -14.94 3.79 3.59
CA LEU A 122 -15.57 4.84 2.80
C LEU A 122 -14.50 5.55 1.99
N VAL A 123 -14.61 5.46 0.67
CA VAL A 123 -13.80 6.21 -0.30
C VAL A 123 -14.51 7.52 -0.61
N GLN A 124 -13.85 8.63 -0.31
CA GLN A 124 -14.32 9.97 -0.62
C GLN A 124 -14.17 10.29 -2.12
N PRO A 125 -14.85 11.33 -2.64
CA PRO A 125 -14.75 11.73 -4.05
C PRO A 125 -13.34 12.19 -4.47
N ASP A 126 -12.50 12.58 -3.50
CA ASP A 126 -11.09 12.91 -3.71
C ASP A 126 -10.18 11.68 -3.76
N GLY A 127 -10.74 10.49 -3.57
CA GLY A 127 -10.02 9.21 -3.53
C GLY A 127 -9.52 8.80 -2.15
N THR A 128 -9.73 9.61 -1.10
CA THR A 128 -9.32 9.27 0.26
C THR A 128 -10.18 8.14 0.81
N GLU A 129 -9.58 7.01 1.19
CA GLU A 129 -10.28 5.87 1.79
C GLU A 129 -9.99 5.77 3.29
N THR A 130 -11.04 5.73 4.11
CA THR A 130 -10.93 5.60 5.56
C THR A 130 -11.72 4.41 6.09
N VAL A 131 -11.25 3.81 7.18
CA VAL A 131 -11.98 2.74 7.90
C VAL A 131 -13.29 3.31 8.44
N TYR A 132 -14.41 2.71 8.05
CA TYR A 132 -15.75 3.14 8.44
C TYR A 132 -16.37 2.22 9.49
N ASP A 133 -16.20 0.90 9.37
CA ASP A 133 -16.70 -0.08 10.35
C ASP A 133 -16.00 -1.45 10.24
N VAL A 134 -16.31 -2.36 11.16
CA VAL A 134 -15.90 -3.76 11.12
C VAL A 134 -17.00 -4.66 11.69
N GLU A 135 -17.23 -5.79 11.05
CA GLU A 135 -18.24 -6.79 11.44
C GLU A 135 -17.59 -8.18 11.52
N LYS A 136 -17.89 -8.95 12.58
CA LYS A 136 -17.49 -10.36 12.67
C LYS A 136 -18.38 -11.19 11.74
N ASN A 137 -17.77 -12.08 10.95
CA ASN A 137 -18.48 -12.95 9.99
C ASN A 137 -19.12 -14.17 10.66
#